data_AF-A0AAT9IZH7-F1
#
_entry.id   AF-A0AAT9IZH7-F1
#
_cell.length_a   1.000
_cell.length_b   1.000
_cell.length_c   1.000
_cell.angle_alpha   90.00
_cell.angle_beta   90.00
_cell.angle_gamma   90.00
#
_symmetry.space_group_name_H-M   'P 1'
#
loop_
_entity.id
_entity.type
_entity.pdbx_description
1 polymer ?
#
loop_
_entity_poly.entity_id
_entity_poly.type
_entity_poly.pdbx_seq_one_letter_code
_entity_poly.pdbx_strand_id
1 'polypeptide(L)' 'MEETIRAEKLRWISIIARMPITLRAVLFFRRWDNLNYAEIEARTGIPAFLVQRLIVRAYVLLVYYEMASE' A
#
# COMPACT_ATOMS: atom_id res chain seq x y z
N MET A 1 -0.34 5.09 -26.74
CA MET A 1 0.63 5.37 -25.66
C MET A 1 -0.06 5.98 -24.45
N GLU A 2 -0.77 7.10 -24.60
CA GLU A 2 -1.48 7.76 -23.49
C GLU A 2 -2.63 6.90 -22.92
N GLU A 3 -3.36 6.20 -23.79
CA GLU A 3 -4.43 5.27 -23.41
C GLU A 3 -3.92 4.04 -22.65
N THR A 4 -2.76 3.51 -23.04
CA THR A 4 -2.07 2.40 -22.36
C THR A 4 -1.65 2.80 -20.94
N ILE A 5 -1.07 3.99 -20.77
CA ILE A 5 -0.68 4.54 -19.46
C ILE A 5 -1.92 4.75 -18.58
N ARG A 6 -3.02 5.24 -19.15
CA ARG A 6 -4.29 5.42 -18.41
C ARG A 6 -4.85 4.08 -17.93
N ALA A 7 -4.87 3.06 -18.80
CA ALA A 7 -5.35 1.73 -18.45
C ALA A 7 -4.52 1.11 -17.31
N GLU A 8 -3.20 1.24 -17.38
CA GLU A 8 -2.29 0.75 -16.34
C GLU A 8 -2.51 1.47 -14.99
N LYS A 9 -2.68 2.79 -15.00
CA LYS A 9 -3.02 3.55 -13.77
C LYS A 9 -4.33 3.08 -13.15
N LEU A 10 -5.37 2.88 -13.97
CA LEU A 10 -6.67 2.40 -13.49
C LEU A 10 -6.56 0.97 -12.91
N ARG A 11 -5.77 0.09 -13.54
CA ARG A 11 -5.46 -1.24 -13.01
C ARG A 11 -4.85 -1.13 -11.61
N TRP A 12 -3.79 -0.34 -11.43
CA TRP A 12 -3.16 -0.15 -10.12
C TRP A 12 -4.10 0.45 -9.07
N ILE A 13 -4.93 1.43 -9.44
CA ILE A 13 -5.94 2.00 -8.55
C ILE A 13 -6.91 0.91 -8.07
N SER A 14 -7.38 0.06 -8.97
CA SER A 14 -8.31 -1.03 -8.64
C SER A 14 -7.68 -2.09 -7.72
N ILE A 15 -6.41 -2.43 -7.95
CA ILE A 15 -5.64 -3.35 -7.11
C ILE A 15 -5.49 -2.78 -5.69
N ILE A 16 -5.07 -1.52 -5.59
CA ILE A 16 -4.90 -0.84 -4.30
C ILE A 16 -6.24 -0.75 -3.57
N ALA A 17 -7.33 -0.45 -4.28
CA ALA A 17 -8.67 -0.35 -3.70
C ALA A 17 -9.17 -1.65 -3.02
N ARG A 18 -8.63 -2.82 -3.40
CA ARG A 18 -8.95 -4.10 -2.76
C ARG A 18 -8.25 -4.32 -1.41
N MET A 19 -7.16 -3.61 -1.14
CA MET A 19 -6.45 -3.76 0.13
C MET A 19 -7.25 -3.19 1.32
N PRO A 20 -7.20 -3.80 2.51
CA PRO A 20 -7.72 -3.20 3.74
C PRO A 20 -7.18 -1.78 3.98
N ILE A 21 -8.05 -0.87 4.46
CA ILE A 21 -7.71 0.55 4.61
C ILE A 21 -6.45 0.78 5.46
N THR A 22 -6.29 0.02 6.54
CA THR A 22 -5.12 0.11 7.43
C THR A 22 -3.83 -0.24 6.70
N LEU A 23 -3.85 -1.25 5.83
CA LEU A 23 -2.68 -1.68 5.04
C LEU A 23 -2.32 -0.65 3.97
N ARG A 24 -3.33 -0.07 3.30
CA ARG A 24 -3.10 1.05 2.38
C ARG A 24 -2.47 2.25 3.08
N ALA A 25 -3.02 2.63 4.24
CA ALA A 25 -2.59 3.81 4.97
C ALA A 25 -1.12 3.69 5.40
N VAL A 26 -0.73 2.59 6.05
CA VAL A 26 0.67 2.40 6.47
C VAL A 26 1.62 2.27 5.28
N LEU A 27 1.18 1.69 4.17
CA LEU A 27 1.96 1.61 2.93
C LEU A 27 2.20 3.00 2.33
N PHE A 28 1.17 3.85 2.27
CA PHE A 28 1.29 5.21 1.77
C PHE A 28 2.09 6.11 2.69
N PHE A 29 1.91 6.01 4.01
CA PHE A 29 2.77 6.72 4.95
C PHE A 29 4.24 6.36 4.76
N ARG A 30 4.55 5.07 4.52
CA ARG A 30 5.93 4.65 4.28
C ARG A 30 6.46 5.07 2.91
N ARG A 31 5.68 4.86 1.84
CA ARG A 31 6.16 4.92 0.45
C ARG A 31 5.98 6.28 -0.22
N TRP A 32 4.92 7.01 0.16
CA TRP A 32 4.54 8.29 -0.42
C TRP A 32 4.99 9.44 0.48
N ASP A 33 4.64 9.37 1.76
CA ASP A 33 4.99 10.41 2.74
C ASP A 33 6.42 10.24 3.29
N ASN A 34 7.09 9.13 2.97
CA ASN A 34 8.44 8.78 3.39
C ASN A 34 8.65 8.74 4.92
N LEU A 35 7.60 8.44 5.67
CA LEU A 35 7.66 8.33 7.13
C LEU A 35 8.46 7.09 7.57
N ASN A 36 9.22 7.24 8.65
CA ASN A 36 9.83 6.12 9.36
C ASN A 36 8.80 5.44 10.29
N TYR A 37 9.14 4.27 10.84
CA TYR A 37 8.19 3.49 11.64
C TYR A 37 7.72 4.20 12.91
N ALA A 38 8.59 5.00 13.55
CA ALA A 38 8.24 5.77 14.74
C ALA A 38 7.29 6.93 14.41
N GLU A 39 7.47 7.59 13.26
CA GLU A 39 6.55 8.64 12.79
C GLU A 39 5.17 8.07 12.45
N ILE A 40 5.12 6.88 11.85
CA ILE A 40 3.85 6.19 11.56
C ILE A 40 3.16 5.78 12.87
N GLU A 41 3.91 5.29 13.85
CA GLU A 41 3.39 4.99 15.18
C GLU A 41 2.79 6.24 15.84
N ALA A 42 3.52 7.35 15.87
CA ALA A 42 3.03 8.61 16.40
C ALA A 42 1.75 9.10 15.71
N ARG A 43 1.60 8.83 14.41
CA ARG A 43 0.46 9.28 13.61
C ARG A 43 -0.77 8.38 13.71
N THR A 44 -0.58 7.09 13.97
CA THR A 44 -1.64 6.07 13.89
C THR A 44 -1.96 5.39 15.23
N GLY A 45 -1.09 5.54 16.22
CA GLY A 45 -1.13 4.77 17.47
C GLY A 45 -0.77 3.29 17.31
N ILE A 46 -0.38 2.85 16.11
CA ILE A 46 0.03 1.47 15.84
C ILE A 46 1.51 1.31 16.21
N PRO A 47 1.88 0.38 17.11
CA PRO A 47 3.27 0.14 17.47
C PRO A 47 4.19 -0.09 16.26
N ALA A 48 5.39 0.49 16.25
CA ALA A 48 6.32 0.44 15.11
C ALA A 48 6.60 -0.99 14.60
N PHE A 49 6.73 -1.98 15.49
CA PHE A 49 6.93 -3.38 15.09
C PHE A 49 5.71 -3.98 14.37
N LEU A 50 4.49 -3.54 14.71
CA LEU A 50 3.27 -3.92 13.99
C LEU A 50 3.19 -3.18 12.66
N VAL A 51 3.55 -1.89 12.61
CA VAL A 51 3.63 -1.12 11.37
C VAL A 51 4.51 -1.84 10.34
N GLN A 52 5.70 -2.31 10.74
CA GLN A 52 6.57 -3.09 9.87
C GLN A 52 5.87 -4.33 9.30
N ARG A 53 5.18 -5.12 10.14
CA ARG A 53 4.44 -6.31 9.71
C ARG A 53 3.29 -5.98 8.76
N LEU A 54 2.58 -4.89 9.02
CA LEU A 54 1.48 -4.43 8.18
C LEU A 54 1.99 -3.97 6.80
N ILE A 55 3.13 -3.27 6.74
CA ILE A 55 3.76 -2.87 5.48
C ILE A 55 4.14 -4.10 4.66
N VAL A 56 4.78 -5.10 5.27
CA VAL A 56 5.11 -6.37 4.58
C VAL A 56 3.84 -7.03 4.05
N ARG A 57 2.79 -7.13 4.87
CA ARG A 57 1.50 -7.69 4.45
C ARG A 57 0.86 -6.90 3.30
N ALA A 58 0.98 -5.57 3.30
CA ALA A 58 0.49 -4.72 2.22
C ALA A 58 1.21 -5.02 0.90
N TYR A 59 2.55 -5.18 0.92
CA TYR A 59 3.31 -5.58 -0.28
C TYR A 59 2.92 -6.97 -0.78
N VAL A 60 2.74 -7.94 0.12
CA VAL A 60 2.28 -9.30 -0.27
C VAL A 60 0.92 -9.26 -0.95
N LEU A 61 -0.04 -8.49 -0.41
CA LEU A 61 -1.34 -8.34 -1.04
C LEU A 61 -1.28 -7.59 -2.37
N LEU A 62 -0.41 -6.58 -2.49
CA LEU A 62 -0.21 -5.86 -3.74
C LEU A 62 0.21 -6.82 -4.86
N VAL A 63 1.22 -7.66 -4.60
CA VAL A 63 1.69 -8.67 -5.56
C VAL A 63 0.61 -9.72 -5.83
N TYR A 64 -0.04 -10.24 -4.78
CA TYR A 64 -1.10 -11.24 -4.94
C TYR A 64 -2.25 -10.73 -5.84
N TYR A 65 -2.70 -9.50 -5.61
CA TYR A 65 -3.77 -8.91 -6.43
C TYR A 65 -3.31 -8.54 -7.83
N GLU A 66 -2.04 -8.16 -8.02
CA GLU A 66 -1.47 -7.95 -9.35
C GLU A 66 -1.53 -9.24 -10.17
N MET A 67 -1.03 -10.35 -9.61
CA MET A 67 -1.02 -11.68 -10.24
C MET A 67 -2.43 -12.22 -10.48
N ALA A 68 -3.38 -11.91 -9.59
CA ALA A 68 -4.79 -12.32 -9.75
C ALA A 68 -5.59 -11.42 -10.71
N SER A 69 -4.99 -10.35 -11.24
CA SER A 69 -5.62 -9.42 -12.19
C SER A 69 -5.09 -9.59 -13.63
N GLU A 70 -4.27 -10.61 -13.86
CA GLU A 70 -3.89 -11.14 -15.19
C GLU A 70 -4.84 -12.25 -15.61
#